data_AF-A0A1M5P631-F1
#
_entry.id   AF-A0A1M5P631-F1
#
_cell.length_a   1.000
_cell.length_b   1.000
_cell.length_c   1.000
_cell.angle_alpha   90.00
_cell.angle_beta   90.00
_cell.angle_gamma   90.00
#
_symmetry.space_group_name_H-M   'P 1'
#
loop_
_entity.id
_entity.type
_entity.pdbx_description
1 polymer ?
#
loop_
_entity_poly.entity_id
_entity_poly.type
_entity_poly.pdbx_seq_one_letter_code
_entity_poly.pdbx_strand_id
1 'polypeptide(L)'
;MTPSKLALLWPRDTPKWHALTPQDYRLHRVFEAMAALGIQAEPAIYADDVADQVREQLLRCSGVLVWVDPLFAGQNRVVLDALLRDVASKGVWVSAHPDVILKMGVKEVLYRTRHLGWGTDTHLYRNAAAFREEFPQRLRVAGARVLKQNRGNGGEGVWKVELASEPARGGETVRVLHAPRGSVPQDIQLGDFMTRCETYFANDGCIVDQPFQARLPDGMIRCYMGADKVVGFGHQLIKALMPPPPEGPYSEAAQPGPRIMHPASARAFQALRTKMESEWTPHMMQLLGIDTDSLPIIWDADFLYGPRDAAGQDTYVLCEINVSSVFPFPEQAPLEIARLAMTRLQSKDGARRLS
;
A
#
# COMPACT_ATOMS: atom_id res chain seq x y z
N MET A 1 12.73 36.12 2.12
CA MET A 1 11.62 35.19 1.79
C MET A 1 11.11 34.64 3.09
N THR A 2 9.79 34.63 3.31
CA THR A 2 9.19 33.88 4.42
C THR A 2 9.55 32.39 4.25
N PRO A 3 9.98 31.69 5.31
CA PRO A 3 10.30 30.27 5.20
C PRO A 3 9.06 29.49 4.76
N SER A 4 9.23 28.58 3.79
CA SER A 4 8.16 27.72 3.32
C SER A 4 7.71 26.77 4.44
N LYS A 5 6.44 26.90 4.82
CA LYS A 5 5.84 26.15 5.93
C LYS A 5 5.19 24.86 5.43
N LEU A 6 5.50 23.73 6.06
CA LEU A 6 4.87 22.44 5.78
C LEU A 6 4.11 21.94 7.01
N ALA A 7 2.92 21.40 6.80
CA ALA A 7 2.23 20.61 7.81
C ALA A 7 2.59 19.13 7.67
N LEU A 8 2.80 18.41 8.76
CA LEU A 8 2.81 16.96 8.80
C LEU A 8 1.52 16.50 9.47
N LEU A 9 0.69 15.76 8.74
CA LEU A 9 -0.66 15.39 9.14
C LEU A 9 -0.75 13.91 9.50
N TRP A 10 -1.34 13.60 10.66
CA TRP A 10 -1.60 12.24 11.13
C TRP A 10 -2.87 12.20 12.02
N PRO A 11 -3.49 11.03 12.26
CA PRO A 11 -4.73 10.96 13.03
C PRO A 11 -4.50 11.18 14.53
N ARG A 12 -5.45 11.87 15.18
CA ARG A 12 -5.47 12.18 16.61
C ARG A 12 -5.58 10.92 17.48
N ASP A 13 -6.61 10.12 17.21
CA ASP A 13 -7.13 9.13 18.17
C ASP A 13 -6.57 7.73 17.91
N THR A 14 -5.30 7.64 17.55
CA THR A 14 -4.68 6.37 17.17
C THR A 14 -3.49 6.06 18.07
N PRO A 15 -3.50 4.96 18.84
CA PRO A 15 -2.42 4.60 19.76
C PRO A 15 -1.06 4.51 19.07
N LYS A 16 -1.04 4.09 17.80
CA LYS A 16 0.16 4.02 16.98
C LYS A 16 0.84 5.39 16.75
N TRP A 17 0.19 6.51 17.01
CA TRP A 17 0.74 7.87 16.86
C TRP A 17 0.94 8.59 18.19
N HIS A 18 0.56 7.96 19.31
CA HIS A 18 0.78 8.53 20.64
C HIS A 18 2.27 8.52 20.97
N ALA A 19 2.76 9.61 21.55
CA ALA A 19 4.13 9.77 21.97
C ALA A 19 4.18 10.53 23.29
N LEU A 20 5.01 10.07 24.23
CA LEU A 20 5.23 10.74 25.52
C LEU A 20 6.27 11.87 25.40
N THR A 21 7.22 11.72 24.47
CA THR A 21 8.22 12.71 24.13
C THR A 21 8.26 12.96 22.62
N PRO A 22 8.80 14.11 22.15
CA PRO A 22 9.01 14.35 20.73
C PRO A 22 9.88 13.28 20.05
N GLN A 23 10.83 12.66 20.76
CA GLN A 23 11.68 11.60 20.23
C GLN A 23 10.93 10.26 20.07
N ASP A 24 9.92 10.02 20.90
CA ASP A 24 9.05 8.85 20.77
C ASP A 24 8.07 8.99 19.60
N TYR A 25 7.92 10.21 19.06
CA TYR A 25 7.02 10.47 17.95
C TYR A 25 7.54 9.83 16.65
N ARG A 26 6.68 9.07 15.95
CA ARG A 26 7.11 8.22 14.82
C ARG A 26 7.68 8.97 13.63
N LEU A 27 7.37 10.27 13.46
CA LEU A 27 7.94 11.10 12.39
C LEU A 27 8.97 12.12 12.91
N HIS A 28 9.49 11.99 14.13
CA HIS A 28 10.47 12.94 14.67
C HIS A 28 11.67 13.13 13.73
N ARG A 29 12.19 12.04 13.14
CA ARG A 29 13.27 12.10 12.14
C ARG A 29 12.91 12.89 10.90
N VAL A 30 11.63 12.92 10.49
CA VAL A 30 11.17 13.72 9.35
C VAL A 30 11.18 15.21 9.73
N PHE A 31 10.70 15.56 10.93
CA PHE A 31 10.80 16.93 11.45
C PHE A 31 12.26 17.40 11.55
N GLU A 32 13.16 16.58 12.10
CA GLU A 32 14.60 16.87 12.19
C GLU A 32 15.22 17.10 10.80
N ALA A 33 14.93 16.22 9.84
CA ALA A 33 15.44 16.34 8.48
C ALA A 33 14.91 17.59 7.75
N MET A 34 13.65 17.94 7.95
CA MET A 34 13.08 19.18 7.41
C MET A 34 13.73 20.42 8.01
N ALA A 35 13.91 20.47 9.32
CA ALA A 35 14.57 21.58 10.01
C ALA A 35 16.02 21.74 9.54
N ALA A 36 16.75 20.63 9.34
CA ALA A 36 18.11 20.65 8.81
C ALA A 36 18.23 21.24 7.39
N LEU A 37 17.14 21.21 6.61
CA LEU A 37 17.05 21.86 5.30
C LEU A 37 16.40 23.24 5.34
N GLY A 38 16.10 23.78 6.53
CA GLY A 38 15.47 25.09 6.69
C GLY A 38 13.98 25.12 6.36
N ILE A 39 13.31 23.97 6.29
CA ILE A 39 11.86 23.88 6.12
C ILE A 39 11.20 24.02 7.50
N GLN A 40 10.25 24.94 7.63
CA GLN A 40 9.47 25.08 8.85
C GLN A 40 8.31 24.06 8.85
N ALA A 41 8.51 22.94 9.53
CA ALA A 41 7.51 21.88 9.66
C ALA A 41 6.68 22.06 10.94
N GLU A 42 5.37 21.84 10.87
CA GLU A 42 4.47 21.84 12.03
C GLU A 42 3.53 20.62 12.06
N PRO A 43 3.11 20.17 13.26
CA PRO A 43 2.12 19.10 13.40
C PRO A 43 0.72 19.55 12.96
N ALA A 44 -0.02 18.68 12.28
CA ALA A 44 -1.45 18.81 12.01
C ALA A 44 -2.16 17.53 12.46
N ILE A 45 -2.91 17.60 13.55
CA ILE A 45 -3.52 16.42 14.17
C ILE A 45 -4.97 16.33 13.69
N TYR A 46 -5.29 15.27 12.95
CA TYR A 46 -6.57 15.12 12.26
C TYR A 46 -7.56 14.20 12.99
N ALA A 47 -8.80 14.66 13.09
CA ALA A 47 -10.00 13.85 13.29
C ALA A 47 -11.16 14.55 12.58
N ASP A 48 -12.22 13.80 12.23
CA ASP A 48 -13.35 14.34 11.45
C ASP A 48 -14.04 15.52 12.18
N ASP A 49 -14.06 15.49 13.51
CA ASP A 49 -14.67 16.53 14.35
C ASP A 49 -13.92 17.88 14.36
N VAL A 50 -12.65 17.89 13.94
CA VAL A 50 -11.79 19.09 13.85
C VAL A 50 -11.36 19.39 12.42
N ALA A 51 -12.03 18.80 11.42
CA ALA A 51 -11.68 18.93 10.01
C ALA A 51 -11.59 20.41 9.56
N ASP A 52 -12.52 21.27 9.97
CA ASP A 52 -12.50 22.70 9.61
C ASP A 52 -11.28 23.44 10.18
N GLN A 53 -10.91 23.16 11.44
CA GLN A 53 -9.73 23.75 12.07
C GLN A 53 -8.43 23.30 11.39
N VAL A 54 -8.34 22.01 11.07
CA VAL A 54 -7.20 21.46 10.31
C VAL A 54 -7.15 22.09 8.93
N ARG A 55 -8.29 22.22 8.24
CA ARG A 55 -8.35 22.88 6.93
C ARG A 55 -7.80 24.31 6.98
N GLU A 56 -8.25 25.13 7.94
CA GLU A 56 -7.73 26.49 8.13
C GLU A 56 -6.22 26.51 8.40
N GLN A 57 -5.73 25.55 9.18
CA GLN A 57 -4.29 25.38 9.39
C GLN A 57 -3.56 25.10 8.08
N LEU A 58 -4.00 24.10 7.30
CA LEU A 58 -3.34 23.67 6.07
C LEU A 58 -3.31 24.78 5.01
N LEU A 59 -4.34 25.62 4.92
CA LEU A 59 -4.39 26.74 3.98
C LEU A 59 -3.33 27.83 4.26
N ARG A 60 -2.72 27.84 5.45
CA ARG A 60 -1.60 28.73 5.80
C ARG A 60 -0.22 28.12 5.48
N CYS A 61 -0.18 26.89 4.98
CA CYS A 61 1.03 26.18 4.62
C CYS A 61 1.26 26.18 3.11
N SER A 62 2.51 26.00 2.69
CA SER A 62 2.86 25.80 1.28
C SER A 62 2.57 24.35 0.84
N GLY A 63 2.53 23.42 1.79
CA GLY A 63 2.17 22.03 1.55
C GLY A 63 1.87 21.24 2.82
N VAL A 64 1.36 20.03 2.64
CA VAL A 64 1.05 19.07 3.69
C VAL A 64 1.61 17.69 3.32
N LEU A 65 2.35 17.10 4.25
CA LEU A 65 2.67 15.68 4.21
C LEU A 65 1.62 14.87 4.98
N VAL A 66 1.05 13.83 4.38
CA VAL A 66 -0.10 13.11 4.94
C VAL A 66 0.29 11.67 5.31
N TRP A 67 0.05 11.28 6.57
CA TRP A 67 0.16 9.91 7.09
C TRP A 67 -1.14 9.48 7.78
N VAL A 68 -2.12 9.06 6.98
CA VAL A 68 -3.40 8.53 7.47
C VAL A 68 -3.76 7.27 6.69
N ASP A 69 -4.04 6.17 7.40
CA ASP A 69 -4.46 4.91 6.78
C ASP A 69 -5.75 5.11 5.97
N PRO A 70 -5.97 4.38 4.87
CA PRO A 70 -7.21 4.47 4.11
C PRO A 70 -8.44 4.02 4.90
N LEU A 71 -8.24 3.07 5.83
CA LEU A 71 -9.25 2.52 6.73
C LEU A 71 -8.60 2.24 8.09
N PHE A 72 -9.24 2.69 9.17
CA PHE A 72 -8.80 2.43 10.55
C PHE A 72 -10.00 2.35 11.49
N ALA A 73 -10.10 1.28 12.28
CA ALA A 73 -11.15 1.10 13.30
C ALA A 73 -12.59 1.36 12.82
N GLY A 74 -12.93 0.93 11.59
CA GLY A 74 -14.25 1.15 10.97
C GLY A 74 -14.47 2.53 10.37
N GLN A 75 -13.52 3.45 10.53
CA GLN A 75 -13.53 4.77 9.89
C GLN A 75 -12.84 4.71 8.52
N ASN A 76 -13.24 5.63 7.64
CA ASN A 76 -12.68 5.81 6.30
C ASN A 76 -12.16 7.23 6.11
N ARG A 77 -11.59 7.50 4.93
CA ARG A 77 -11.01 8.82 4.61
C ARG A 77 -11.93 9.75 3.85
N VAL A 78 -13.25 9.54 3.81
CA VAL A 78 -14.15 10.35 2.97
C VAL A 78 -14.06 11.85 3.32
N VAL A 79 -14.13 12.20 4.61
CA VAL A 79 -14.04 13.59 5.07
C VAL A 79 -12.63 14.15 4.82
N LEU A 80 -11.59 13.40 5.19
CA LEU A 80 -10.20 13.80 4.97
C LEU A 80 -9.87 14.02 3.49
N ASP A 81 -10.33 13.14 2.61
CA ASP A 81 -10.05 13.23 1.18
C ASP A 81 -10.77 14.41 0.54
N ALA A 82 -11.97 14.75 1.00
CA ALA A 82 -12.65 15.97 0.58
C ALA A 82 -11.88 17.22 1.02
N LEU A 83 -11.43 17.26 2.28
CA LEU A 83 -10.59 18.33 2.82
C LEU A 83 -9.29 18.47 2.02
N LEU A 84 -8.58 17.38 1.78
CA LEU A 84 -7.30 17.38 1.08
C LEU A 84 -7.43 17.82 -0.38
N ARG A 85 -8.53 17.46 -1.06
CA ARG A 85 -8.84 17.98 -2.40
C ARG A 85 -9.12 19.48 -2.38
N ASP A 86 -9.89 19.96 -1.41
CA ASP A 86 -10.18 21.39 -1.29
C ASP A 86 -8.90 22.20 -1.07
N VAL A 87 -8.04 21.83 -0.11
CA VAL A 87 -6.78 22.57 0.13
C VAL A 87 -5.85 22.50 -1.09
N ALA A 88 -5.82 21.37 -1.80
CA ALA A 88 -5.06 21.24 -3.05
C ALA A 88 -5.58 22.20 -4.13
N SER A 89 -6.91 22.32 -4.27
CA SER A 89 -7.54 23.25 -5.21
C SER A 89 -7.23 24.73 -4.91
N LYS A 90 -6.90 25.05 -3.64
CA LYS A 90 -6.44 26.38 -3.21
C LYS A 90 -4.93 26.58 -3.35
N GLY A 91 -4.22 25.62 -3.94
CA GLY A 91 -2.81 25.74 -4.27
C GLY A 91 -1.84 25.21 -3.20
N VAL A 92 -2.33 24.62 -2.11
CA VAL A 92 -1.49 23.90 -1.14
C VAL A 92 -1.01 22.59 -1.78
N TRP A 93 0.28 22.25 -1.67
CA TRP A 93 0.75 20.95 -2.15
C TRP A 93 0.34 19.83 -1.19
N VAL A 94 -0.17 18.70 -1.70
CA VAL A 94 -0.51 17.52 -0.89
C VAL A 94 0.41 16.36 -1.29
N SER A 95 1.18 15.84 -0.33
CA SER A 95 2.21 14.83 -0.59
C SER A 95 1.71 13.49 -1.07
N ALA A 96 0.44 13.18 -0.81
CA ALA A 96 -0.26 11.96 -1.21
C ALA A 96 -1.69 12.37 -1.58
N HIS A 97 -1.84 12.97 -2.77
CA HIS A 97 -3.11 13.51 -3.22
C HIS A 97 -4.17 12.40 -3.32
N PRO A 98 -5.41 12.62 -2.83
CA PRO A 98 -6.47 11.60 -2.87
C PRO A 98 -6.69 10.96 -4.25
N ASP A 99 -6.65 11.75 -5.32
CA ASP A 99 -6.87 11.23 -6.68
C ASP A 99 -5.72 10.36 -7.20
N VAL A 100 -4.50 10.57 -6.70
CA VAL A 100 -3.35 9.70 -7.00
C VAL A 100 -3.47 8.40 -6.20
N ILE A 101 -3.88 8.48 -4.93
CA ILE A 101 -4.18 7.30 -4.11
C ILE A 101 -5.23 6.42 -4.80
N LEU A 102 -6.29 7.00 -5.34
CA LEU A 102 -7.33 6.24 -6.06
C LEU A 102 -6.81 5.56 -7.34
N LYS A 103 -5.77 6.12 -7.97
CA LYS A 103 -5.17 5.54 -9.18
C LYS A 103 -4.23 4.37 -8.87
N MET A 104 -3.39 4.48 -7.84
CA MET A 104 -2.28 3.54 -7.60
C MET A 104 -2.29 2.85 -6.22
N GLY A 105 -3.01 3.38 -5.22
CA GLY A 105 -3.03 2.87 -3.84
C GLY A 105 -4.20 1.93 -3.52
N VAL A 106 -4.91 1.42 -4.53
CA VAL A 106 -6.02 0.46 -4.40
C VAL A 106 -5.65 -0.86 -5.08
N LYS A 107 -6.23 -2.00 -4.66
CA LYS A 107 -5.82 -3.31 -5.20
C LYS A 107 -6.06 -3.45 -6.70
N GLU A 108 -7.02 -2.73 -7.28
CA GLU A 108 -7.24 -2.71 -8.72
C GLU A 108 -5.98 -2.32 -9.52
N VAL A 109 -5.03 -1.60 -8.92
CA VAL A 109 -3.72 -1.30 -9.55
C VAL A 109 -3.02 -2.57 -10.04
N LEU A 110 -3.18 -3.69 -9.34
CA LEU A 110 -2.59 -4.99 -9.70
C LEU A 110 -3.15 -5.49 -11.03
N TYR A 111 -4.45 -5.32 -11.26
CA TYR A 111 -5.08 -5.64 -12.53
C TYR A 111 -4.66 -4.65 -13.62
N ARG A 112 -4.74 -3.35 -13.35
CA ARG A 112 -4.43 -2.31 -14.34
C ARG A 112 -3.00 -2.35 -14.85
N THR A 113 -2.07 -2.82 -14.00
CA THR A 113 -0.63 -2.91 -14.30
C THR A 113 -0.16 -4.36 -14.56
N ARG A 114 -1.07 -5.33 -14.71
CA ARG A 114 -0.74 -6.76 -14.87
C ARG A 114 0.11 -7.11 -16.08
N HIS A 115 0.20 -6.21 -17.06
CA HIS A 115 1.00 -6.39 -18.27
C HIS A 115 2.46 -5.94 -18.11
N LEU A 116 2.80 -5.28 -16.99
CA LEU A 116 4.17 -4.92 -16.67
C LEU A 116 4.95 -6.14 -16.16
N GLY A 117 6.29 -6.06 -16.14
CA GLY A 117 7.15 -7.18 -15.77
C GLY A 117 6.99 -7.72 -14.35
N TRP A 118 6.29 -7.01 -13.46
CA TRP A 118 5.91 -7.49 -12.12
C TRP A 118 4.55 -8.22 -12.07
N GLY A 119 3.86 -8.27 -13.20
CA GLY A 119 2.49 -8.74 -13.31
C GLY A 119 2.38 -10.26 -13.28
N THR A 120 1.16 -10.73 -13.04
CA THR A 120 0.81 -12.15 -13.08
C THR A 120 -0.59 -12.28 -13.68
N ASP A 121 -1.09 -13.51 -13.82
CA ASP A 121 -2.46 -13.82 -14.27
C ASP A 121 -3.52 -13.25 -13.31
N THR A 122 -3.72 -11.93 -13.42
CA THR A 122 -4.52 -11.13 -12.52
C THR A 122 -5.86 -10.85 -13.17
N HIS A 123 -6.93 -11.22 -12.48
CA HIS A 123 -8.30 -11.03 -12.94
C HIS A 123 -9.06 -10.07 -12.03
N LEU A 124 -10.12 -9.48 -12.58
CA LEU A 124 -10.92 -8.46 -11.90
C LEU A 124 -12.39 -8.77 -12.04
N TYR A 125 -13.05 -8.99 -10.91
CA TYR A 125 -14.50 -9.11 -10.85
C TYR A 125 -15.10 -7.76 -10.45
N ARG A 126 -16.02 -7.25 -11.26
CA ARG A 126 -16.71 -5.96 -11.01
C ARG A 126 -17.98 -6.10 -10.19
N ASN A 127 -18.57 -7.28 -10.16
CA ASN A 127 -19.82 -7.54 -9.45
C ASN A 127 -19.93 -9.03 -9.09
N ALA A 128 -20.89 -9.34 -8.22
CA ALA A 128 -21.14 -10.69 -7.73
C ALA A 128 -21.51 -11.69 -8.84
N ALA A 129 -22.22 -11.24 -9.89
CA ALA A 129 -22.63 -12.11 -10.99
C ALA A 129 -21.41 -12.61 -11.79
N ALA A 130 -20.54 -11.70 -12.22
CA ALA A 130 -19.29 -12.03 -12.91
C ALA A 130 -18.39 -12.91 -12.02
N PHE A 131 -18.33 -12.63 -10.72
CA PHE A 131 -17.58 -13.48 -9.79
C PHE A 131 -18.12 -14.90 -9.73
N ARG A 132 -19.44 -15.07 -9.58
CA ARG A 132 -20.15 -16.36 -9.58
C ARG A 132 -19.96 -17.14 -10.86
N GLU A 133 -19.94 -16.47 -12.00
CA GLU A 133 -19.78 -17.09 -13.31
C GLU A 133 -18.34 -17.55 -13.57
N GLU A 134 -17.37 -16.68 -13.31
CA GLU A 134 -16.02 -16.85 -13.84
C GLU A 134 -15.03 -17.50 -12.85
N PHE A 135 -15.14 -17.22 -11.54
CA PHE A 135 -14.17 -17.67 -10.55
C PHE A 135 -14.05 -19.20 -10.42
N PRO A 136 -15.14 -20.00 -10.42
CA PRO A 136 -15.04 -21.45 -10.25
C PRO A 136 -14.17 -22.10 -11.32
N GLN A 137 -14.32 -21.69 -12.58
CA GLN A 137 -13.50 -22.23 -13.67
C GLN A 137 -12.03 -21.81 -13.52
N ARG A 138 -11.77 -20.56 -13.15
CA ARG A 138 -10.39 -20.08 -12.93
C ARG A 138 -9.70 -20.83 -11.81
N LEU A 139 -10.41 -21.08 -10.70
CA LEU A 139 -9.90 -21.88 -9.58
C LEU A 139 -9.57 -23.32 -10.02
N ARG A 140 -10.46 -23.95 -10.80
CA ARG A 140 -10.23 -25.31 -11.32
C ARG A 140 -9.02 -25.42 -12.25
N VAL A 141 -8.82 -24.43 -13.12
CA VAL A 141 -7.77 -24.49 -14.16
C VAL A 141 -6.42 -24.01 -13.63
N ALA A 142 -6.41 -22.89 -12.88
CA ALA A 142 -5.17 -22.23 -12.46
C ALA A 142 -4.69 -22.65 -11.05
N GLY A 143 -5.48 -23.45 -10.32
CA GLY A 143 -5.15 -23.87 -8.97
C GLY A 143 -5.33 -22.75 -7.94
N ALA A 144 -4.58 -22.80 -6.84
CA ALA A 144 -4.75 -21.90 -5.70
C ALA A 144 -4.70 -20.41 -6.09
N ARG A 145 -5.71 -19.66 -5.67
CA ARG A 145 -5.89 -18.23 -5.95
C ARG A 145 -5.81 -17.40 -4.68
N VAL A 146 -5.46 -16.13 -4.82
CA VAL A 146 -5.50 -15.11 -3.78
C VAL A 146 -6.47 -14.02 -4.19
N LEU A 147 -7.60 -13.95 -3.49
CA LEU A 147 -8.63 -12.93 -3.69
C LEU A 147 -8.39 -11.75 -2.77
N LYS A 148 -8.55 -10.53 -3.28
CA LYS A 148 -8.31 -9.28 -2.56
C LYS A 148 -9.47 -8.32 -2.81
N GLN A 149 -10.12 -7.84 -1.76
CA GLN A 149 -11.04 -6.70 -1.87
C GLN A 149 -10.27 -5.43 -2.28
N ASN A 150 -10.92 -4.51 -3.01
CA ASN A 150 -10.24 -3.35 -3.60
C ASN A 150 -9.57 -2.42 -2.57
N ARG A 151 -10.27 -2.18 -1.45
CA ARG A 151 -9.83 -1.28 -0.37
C ARG A 151 -9.82 -2.05 0.94
N GLY A 152 -8.70 -2.02 1.64
CA GLY A 152 -8.50 -2.77 2.87
C GLY A 152 -7.16 -2.42 3.50
N ASN A 153 -6.94 -2.88 4.72
CA ASN A 153 -5.66 -2.77 5.43
C ASN A 153 -5.45 -4.04 6.27
N GLY A 154 -4.20 -4.36 6.60
CA GLY A 154 -3.88 -5.43 7.56
C GLY A 154 -4.25 -6.86 7.11
N GLY A 155 -4.43 -7.09 5.81
CA GLY A 155 -4.86 -8.39 5.28
C GLY A 155 -6.37 -8.60 5.27
N GLU A 156 -7.17 -7.65 5.76
CA GLU A 156 -8.62 -7.74 5.69
C GLU A 156 -9.11 -7.87 4.25
N GLY A 157 -10.03 -8.82 4.02
CA GLY A 157 -10.51 -9.20 2.69
C GLY A 157 -9.45 -9.76 1.73
N VAL A 158 -8.32 -10.29 2.24
CA VAL A 158 -7.33 -11.04 1.45
C VAL A 158 -7.39 -12.53 1.80
N TRP A 159 -7.74 -13.37 0.82
CA TRP A 159 -8.04 -14.79 1.01
C TRP A 159 -7.20 -15.66 0.09
N LYS A 160 -6.55 -16.70 0.62
CA LYS A 160 -6.10 -17.84 -0.18
C LYS A 160 -7.29 -18.79 -0.34
N VAL A 161 -7.53 -19.25 -1.57
CA VAL A 161 -8.60 -20.19 -1.91
C VAL A 161 -7.99 -21.31 -2.76
N GLU A 162 -8.21 -22.55 -2.38
CA GLU A 162 -7.79 -23.74 -3.12
C GLU A 162 -8.89 -24.80 -3.08
N LEU A 163 -8.97 -25.66 -4.10
CA LEU A 163 -9.92 -26.78 -4.10
C LEU A 163 -9.55 -27.76 -2.99
N ALA A 164 -10.55 -28.22 -2.23
CA ALA A 164 -10.34 -29.32 -1.29
C ALA A 164 -10.17 -30.64 -2.04
N SER A 165 -9.32 -31.53 -1.53
CA SER A 165 -8.95 -32.78 -2.20
C SER A 165 -10.08 -33.82 -2.31
N GLU A 166 -11.19 -33.66 -1.60
CA GLU A 166 -12.33 -34.59 -1.63
C GLU A 166 -13.59 -33.92 -2.21
N PRO A 167 -14.20 -34.47 -3.27
CA PRO A 167 -15.47 -33.99 -3.77
C PRO A 167 -16.59 -34.34 -2.77
N ALA A 168 -17.19 -33.33 -2.15
CA ALA A 168 -18.37 -33.52 -1.32
C ALA A 168 -19.61 -33.75 -2.20
N ARG A 169 -20.52 -34.63 -1.76
CA ARG A 169 -21.86 -34.74 -2.34
C ARG A 169 -22.61 -33.43 -2.05
N GLY A 170 -22.74 -32.55 -3.03
CA GLY A 170 -23.56 -31.32 -2.90
C GLY A 170 -22.96 -30.02 -3.43
N GLY A 171 -21.72 -30.02 -3.94
CA GLY A 171 -21.08 -28.82 -4.48
C GLY A 171 -19.55 -28.89 -4.42
N GLU A 172 -18.88 -27.87 -4.96
CA GLU A 172 -17.42 -27.75 -4.86
C GLU A 172 -17.03 -27.25 -3.47
N THR A 173 -16.25 -28.04 -2.73
CA THR A 173 -15.66 -27.63 -1.46
C THR A 173 -14.31 -26.95 -1.71
N VAL A 174 -14.08 -25.83 -1.04
CA VAL A 174 -12.81 -25.10 -1.07
C VAL A 174 -12.22 -24.96 0.32
N ARG A 175 -10.90 -25.01 0.38
CA ARG A 175 -10.12 -24.61 1.53
C ARG A 175 -9.80 -23.13 1.41
N VAL A 176 -10.22 -22.34 2.40
CA VAL A 176 -9.96 -20.90 2.46
C VAL A 176 -9.11 -20.55 3.66
N LEU A 177 -8.20 -19.57 3.50
CA LEU A 177 -7.42 -19.01 4.59
C LEU A 177 -7.40 -17.48 4.47
N HIS A 178 -7.86 -16.80 5.53
CA HIS A 178 -7.86 -15.35 5.62
C HIS A 178 -6.46 -14.85 6.03
N ALA A 179 -6.00 -13.74 5.45
CA ALA A 179 -4.68 -13.19 5.76
C ALA A 179 -4.49 -12.60 7.18
N PRO A 180 -5.52 -12.06 7.88
CA PRO A 180 -5.34 -11.50 9.22
C PRO A 180 -4.77 -12.51 10.21
N ARG A 181 -3.97 -11.99 11.15
CA ARG A 181 -3.31 -12.79 12.19
C ARG A 181 -4.35 -13.57 13.01
N GLY A 182 -4.01 -14.81 13.35
CA GLY A 182 -4.90 -15.69 14.13
C GLY A 182 -5.84 -16.54 13.28
N SER A 183 -5.93 -16.27 11.98
CA SER A 183 -6.77 -17.04 11.06
C SER A 183 -6.26 -18.46 10.87
N VAL A 184 -7.18 -19.40 10.71
CA VAL A 184 -6.91 -20.82 10.44
C VAL A 184 -7.61 -21.24 9.13
N PRO A 185 -7.09 -22.25 8.41
CA PRO A 185 -7.76 -22.78 7.23
C PRO A 185 -9.16 -23.32 7.56
N GLN A 186 -10.11 -23.11 6.66
CA GLN A 186 -11.48 -23.60 6.78
C GLN A 186 -11.91 -24.26 5.47
N ASP A 187 -12.50 -25.46 5.56
CA ASP A 187 -13.09 -26.13 4.41
C ASP A 187 -14.59 -25.78 4.38
N ILE A 188 -15.02 -25.08 3.33
CA ILE A 188 -16.40 -24.55 3.18
C ILE A 188 -16.89 -24.77 1.75
N GLN A 189 -18.21 -24.68 1.53
CA GLN A 189 -18.76 -24.71 0.17
C GLN A 189 -18.33 -23.46 -0.60
N LEU A 190 -17.96 -23.63 -1.87
CA LEU A 190 -17.54 -22.53 -2.73
C LEU A 190 -18.64 -21.45 -2.84
N GLY A 191 -19.90 -21.86 -3.00
CA GLY A 191 -21.03 -20.93 -3.05
C GLY A 191 -21.18 -20.07 -1.79
N ASP A 192 -20.95 -20.64 -0.60
CA ASP A 192 -21.03 -19.92 0.67
C ASP A 192 -19.87 -18.92 0.80
N PHE A 193 -18.66 -19.34 0.43
CA PHE A 193 -17.50 -18.44 0.37
C PHE A 193 -17.77 -17.26 -0.57
N MET A 194 -18.31 -17.54 -1.76
CA MET A 194 -18.57 -16.49 -2.75
C MET A 194 -19.65 -15.51 -2.28
N THR A 195 -20.69 -16.02 -1.61
CA THR A 195 -21.73 -15.21 -0.96
C THR A 195 -21.13 -14.28 0.09
N ARG A 196 -20.20 -14.78 0.92
CA ARG A 196 -19.47 -13.95 1.90
C ARG A 196 -18.71 -12.80 1.25
N CYS A 197 -18.11 -13.02 0.08
CA CYS A 197 -17.35 -12.02 -0.66
C CYS A 197 -18.22 -10.96 -1.36
N GLU A 198 -19.54 -11.11 -1.45
CA GLU A 198 -20.40 -10.17 -2.17
C GLU A 198 -20.36 -8.75 -1.60
N THR A 199 -20.12 -8.64 -0.29
CA THR A 199 -19.93 -7.36 0.40
C THR A 199 -18.77 -6.53 -0.17
N TYR A 200 -17.79 -7.16 -0.83
CA TYR A 200 -16.63 -6.47 -1.43
C TYR A 200 -16.97 -5.69 -2.72
N PHE A 201 -18.18 -5.85 -3.26
CA PHE A 201 -18.67 -5.07 -4.41
C PHE A 201 -19.42 -3.80 -4.00
N ALA A 202 -19.66 -3.58 -2.70
CA ALA A 202 -20.29 -2.34 -2.22
C ALA A 202 -19.38 -1.12 -2.45
N ASN A 203 -19.97 0.08 -2.58
CA ASN A 203 -19.27 1.36 -2.72
C ASN A 203 -18.23 1.38 -3.87
N ASP A 204 -18.64 0.93 -5.06
CA ASP A 204 -17.77 0.78 -6.25
C ASP A 204 -16.57 -0.14 -5.99
N GLY A 205 -16.76 -1.12 -5.11
CA GLY A 205 -15.79 -2.15 -4.78
C GLY A 205 -15.61 -3.18 -5.90
N CYS A 206 -14.53 -3.93 -5.81
CA CYS A 206 -14.24 -5.02 -6.73
C CYS A 206 -13.38 -6.08 -6.02
N ILE A 207 -13.30 -7.26 -6.63
CA ILE A 207 -12.40 -8.33 -6.19
C ILE A 207 -11.30 -8.50 -7.23
N VAL A 208 -10.06 -8.45 -6.77
CA VAL A 208 -8.86 -8.75 -7.54
C VAL A 208 -8.42 -10.17 -7.23
N ASP A 209 -8.11 -10.92 -8.27
CA ASP A 209 -7.75 -12.33 -8.20
C ASP A 209 -6.36 -12.56 -8.81
N GLN A 210 -5.41 -13.04 -8.01
CA GLN A 210 -4.06 -13.40 -8.44
C GLN A 210 -3.74 -14.87 -8.14
N PRO A 211 -2.80 -15.51 -8.85
CA PRO A 211 -2.32 -16.83 -8.47
C PRO A 211 -1.61 -16.77 -7.11
N PHE A 212 -1.76 -17.82 -6.31
CA PHE A 212 -0.95 -17.99 -5.11
C PHE A 212 0.53 -18.16 -5.48
N GLN A 213 1.41 -17.42 -4.81
CA GLN A 213 2.85 -17.49 -5.06
C GLN A 213 3.48 -18.59 -4.22
N ALA A 214 3.98 -19.65 -4.84
CA ALA A 214 4.58 -20.80 -4.13
C ALA A 214 5.79 -20.41 -3.28
N ARG A 215 6.50 -19.34 -3.67
CA ARG A 215 7.65 -18.78 -2.95
C ARG A 215 7.27 -17.72 -1.90
N LEU A 216 5.99 -17.65 -1.51
CA LEU A 216 5.55 -16.89 -0.33
C LEU A 216 6.42 -17.13 0.92
N PRO A 217 6.87 -18.37 1.24
CA PRO A 217 7.75 -18.63 2.38
C PRO A 217 9.14 -18.00 2.28
N ASP A 218 9.60 -17.61 1.08
CA ASP A 218 10.88 -16.93 0.88
C ASP A 218 10.85 -15.48 1.39
N GLY A 219 9.65 -14.95 1.65
CA GLY A 219 9.43 -13.62 2.20
C GLY A 219 8.87 -12.62 1.20
N MET A 220 8.77 -11.38 1.68
CA MET A 220 8.24 -10.23 0.97
C MET A 220 9.24 -9.08 1.01
N ILE A 221 9.44 -8.45 -0.14
CA ILE A 221 10.24 -7.23 -0.27
C ILE A 221 9.30 -6.04 -0.39
N ARG A 222 9.34 -5.14 0.58
CA ARG A 222 8.80 -3.79 0.45
C ARG A 222 9.83 -2.89 -0.19
N CYS A 223 9.56 -2.38 -1.38
CA CYS A 223 10.39 -1.39 -2.06
C CYS A 223 9.84 0.01 -1.75
N TYR A 224 10.59 0.83 -1.03
CA TYR A 224 10.20 2.20 -0.71
C TYR A 224 10.64 3.15 -1.81
N MET A 225 9.71 3.99 -2.27
CA MET A 225 9.87 4.92 -3.37
C MET A 225 9.68 6.35 -2.88
N GLY A 226 10.65 7.22 -3.13
CA GLY A 226 10.53 8.66 -2.96
C GLY A 226 10.30 9.29 -4.33
N ALA A 227 9.08 9.79 -4.57
CA ALA A 227 8.63 10.10 -5.92
C ALA A 227 8.91 8.93 -6.90
N ASP A 228 9.82 9.08 -7.84
CA ASP A 228 10.16 8.08 -8.87
C ASP A 228 11.43 7.27 -8.57
N LYS A 229 12.08 7.48 -7.43
CA LYS A 229 13.35 6.81 -7.07
C LYS A 229 13.23 5.91 -5.87
N VAL A 230 14.00 4.82 -5.87
CA VAL A 230 14.05 3.91 -4.71
C VAL A 230 14.85 4.57 -3.58
N VAL A 231 14.26 4.62 -2.39
CA VAL A 231 14.90 5.15 -1.17
C VAL A 231 15.38 4.04 -0.23
N GLY A 232 14.87 2.82 -0.39
CA GLY A 232 15.37 1.64 0.30
C GLY A 232 14.39 0.48 0.24
N PHE A 233 14.66 -0.53 1.06
CA PHE A 233 13.90 -1.78 1.07
C PHE A 233 13.61 -2.24 2.50
N GLY A 234 12.53 -3.00 2.66
CA GLY A 234 12.24 -3.79 3.84
C GLY A 234 12.06 -5.23 3.42
N HIS A 235 12.79 -6.16 4.02
CA HIS A 235 12.64 -7.59 3.74
C HIS A 235 12.07 -8.30 4.98
N GLN A 236 11.02 -9.09 4.79
CA GLN A 236 10.32 -9.73 5.90
C GLN A 236 9.82 -11.13 5.53
N LEU A 237 10.08 -12.11 6.39
CA LEU A 237 9.39 -13.40 6.32
C LEU A 237 7.95 -13.21 6.80
N ILE A 238 7.01 -13.40 5.88
CA ILE A 238 5.58 -13.28 6.17
C ILE A 238 4.98 -14.66 6.44
N LYS A 239 3.91 -14.68 7.24
CA LYS A 239 3.15 -15.90 7.57
C LYS A 239 1.68 -15.84 7.15
N ALA A 240 1.23 -14.68 6.67
CA ALA A 240 -0.12 -14.52 6.14
C ALA A 240 -0.34 -15.49 4.97
N LEU A 241 -1.53 -16.10 4.89
CA LEU A 241 -1.88 -17.08 3.86
C LEU A 241 -1.06 -18.38 3.87
N MET A 242 -0.28 -18.64 4.91
CA MET A 242 0.33 -19.94 5.18
C MET A 242 -0.46 -20.65 6.29
N PRO A 243 -0.72 -21.96 6.18
CA PRO A 243 -1.26 -22.73 7.29
C PRO A 243 -0.40 -22.51 8.55
N PRO A 244 -1.02 -22.24 9.71
CA PRO A 244 -0.27 -22.11 10.95
C PRO A 244 0.40 -23.45 11.30
N PRO A 245 1.48 -23.42 12.08
CA PRO A 245 2.15 -24.63 12.53
C PRO A 245 1.28 -25.37 13.57
N PRO A 246 1.58 -26.64 13.91
CA PRO A 246 0.77 -27.45 14.80
C PRO A 246 0.50 -26.85 16.19
N GLU A 247 1.41 -25.99 16.68
CA GLU A 247 1.31 -25.27 17.95
C GLU A 247 0.23 -24.17 17.92
N GLY A 248 -0.37 -23.91 16.76
CA GLY A 248 -1.49 -23.00 16.57
C GLY A 248 -1.10 -21.63 15.99
N PRO A 249 -2.11 -20.82 15.61
CA PRO A 249 -1.91 -19.56 14.89
C PRO A 249 -1.34 -18.41 15.75
N TYR A 250 -1.25 -18.62 17.06
CA TYR A 250 -0.68 -17.66 18.02
C TYR A 250 0.71 -18.06 18.52
N SER A 251 1.28 -19.17 18.03
CA SER A 251 2.64 -19.56 18.38
C SER A 251 3.68 -18.60 17.81
N GLU A 252 4.89 -18.60 18.37
CA GLU A 252 6.01 -17.79 17.88
C GLU A 252 6.36 -18.14 16.43
N ALA A 253 6.34 -19.43 16.08
CA ALA A 253 6.59 -19.91 14.72
C ALA A 253 5.53 -19.47 13.69
N ALA A 254 4.32 -19.13 14.15
CA ALA A 254 3.24 -18.55 13.34
C ALA A 254 3.36 -17.03 13.16
N GLN A 255 4.24 -16.35 13.91
CA GLN A 255 4.43 -14.91 13.79
C GLN A 255 5.38 -14.57 12.62
N PRO A 256 5.14 -13.44 11.91
CA PRO A 256 6.08 -12.97 10.92
C PRO A 256 7.41 -12.60 11.58
N GLY A 257 8.51 -12.79 10.85
CA GLY A 257 9.83 -12.35 11.31
C GLY A 257 9.94 -10.82 11.37
N PRO A 258 11.01 -10.26 11.95
CA PRO A 258 11.25 -8.82 11.91
C PRO A 258 11.41 -8.34 10.47
N ARG A 259 10.98 -7.10 10.20
CA ARG A 259 11.28 -6.44 8.92
C ARG A 259 12.69 -5.88 8.98
N ILE A 260 13.58 -6.41 8.16
CA ILE A 260 14.96 -5.95 8.04
C ILE A 260 14.99 -4.81 7.02
N MET A 261 15.40 -3.62 7.46
CA MET A 261 15.51 -2.45 6.59
C MET A 261 16.87 -2.40 5.90
N HIS A 262 16.88 -2.03 4.63
CA HIS A 262 18.06 -1.94 3.79
C HIS A 262 18.09 -0.61 3.04
N PRO A 263 19.28 -0.03 2.82
CA PRO A 263 19.43 1.16 1.99
C PRO A 263 19.16 0.85 0.51
N ALA A 264 18.90 1.88 -0.31
CA ALA A 264 18.74 1.75 -1.76
C ALA A 264 19.97 1.15 -2.48
N SER A 265 21.15 1.21 -1.87
CA SER A 265 22.41 0.66 -2.38
C SER A 265 22.61 -0.84 -2.06
N ALA A 266 21.69 -1.48 -1.34
CA ALA A 266 21.82 -2.88 -0.95
C ALA A 266 21.94 -3.79 -2.18
N ARG A 267 23.06 -4.53 -2.27
CA ARG A 267 23.42 -5.35 -3.44
C ARG A 267 22.32 -6.36 -3.80
N ALA A 268 21.70 -6.98 -2.79
CA ALA A 268 20.66 -8.00 -2.97
C ALA A 268 19.42 -7.49 -3.73
N PHE A 269 19.15 -6.19 -3.72
CA PHE A 269 17.94 -5.61 -4.31
C PHE A 269 18.22 -4.70 -5.51
N GLN A 270 19.45 -4.68 -6.05
CA GLN A 270 19.77 -3.82 -7.20
C GLN A 270 19.01 -4.22 -8.47
N ALA A 271 18.76 -5.52 -8.69
CA ALA A 271 17.95 -5.95 -9.83
C ALA A 271 16.51 -5.41 -9.74
N LEU A 272 15.89 -5.49 -8.56
CA LEU A 272 14.57 -4.92 -8.30
C LEU A 272 14.58 -3.39 -8.45
N ARG A 273 15.61 -2.71 -7.91
CA ARG A 273 15.78 -1.27 -8.04
C ARG A 273 15.79 -0.81 -9.49
N THR A 274 16.63 -1.44 -10.31
CA THR A 274 16.75 -1.11 -11.73
C THR A 274 15.40 -1.24 -12.41
N LYS A 275 14.71 -2.37 -12.23
CA LYS A 275 13.36 -2.59 -12.78
C LYS A 275 12.35 -1.54 -12.33
N MET A 276 12.33 -1.20 -11.04
CA MET A 276 11.45 -0.16 -10.50
C MET A 276 11.70 1.21 -11.13
N GLU A 277 12.96 1.66 -11.18
CA GLU A 277 13.30 3.02 -11.62
C GLU A 277 13.31 3.19 -13.14
N SER A 278 13.73 2.17 -13.91
CA SER A 278 13.92 2.31 -15.36
C SER A 278 12.75 1.82 -16.20
N GLU A 279 11.89 0.96 -15.67
CA GLU A 279 10.86 0.27 -16.44
C GLU A 279 9.48 0.43 -15.79
N TRP A 280 9.31 -0.11 -14.58
CA TRP A 280 7.98 -0.33 -14.05
C TRP A 280 7.31 0.94 -13.54
N THR A 281 8.03 1.81 -12.83
CA THR A 281 7.45 3.09 -12.35
C THR A 281 7.10 4.01 -13.53
N PRO A 282 7.99 4.25 -14.51
CA PRO A 282 7.66 5.05 -15.68
C PRO A 282 6.46 4.51 -16.47
N HIS A 283 6.39 3.20 -16.72
CA HIS A 283 5.26 2.62 -17.45
C HIS A 283 3.97 2.62 -16.64
N MET A 284 4.02 2.38 -15.32
CA MET A 284 2.86 2.52 -14.46
C MET A 284 2.31 3.95 -14.49
N MET A 285 3.17 4.96 -14.39
CA MET A 285 2.78 6.36 -14.48
C MET A 285 2.04 6.67 -15.78
N GLN A 286 2.58 6.21 -16.91
CA GLN A 286 1.94 6.38 -18.22
C GLN A 286 0.56 5.68 -18.27
N LEU A 287 0.47 4.43 -17.84
CA LEU A 287 -0.78 3.65 -17.83
C LEU A 287 -1.86 4.25 -16.92
N LEU A 288 -1.46 4.83 -15.80
CA LEU A 288 -2.38 5.38 -14.80
C LEU A 288 -2.66 6.87 -15.02
N GLY A 289 -1.98 7.53 -15.96
CA GLY A 289 -2.05 8.97 -16.18
C GLY A 289 -1.63 9.74 -14.94
N ILE A 290 -0.45 9.42 -14.42
CA ILE A 290 0.17 10.07 -13.24
C ILE A 290 1.42 10.77 -13.70
N ASP A 291 1.46 12.10 -13.56
CA ASP A 291 2.67 12.87 -13.82
C ASP A 291 3.70 12.64 -12.72
N THR A 292 4.99 12.80 -13.04
CA THR A 292 6.09 12.71 -12.05
C THR A 292 5.83 13.64 -10.87
N ASP A 293 5.33 14.84 -11.15
CA ASP A 293 5.00 15.81 -10.12
C ASP A 293 3.75 15.44 -9.29
N SER A 294 2.95 14.48 -9.73
CA SER A 294 1.83 13.96 -8.95
C SER A 294 2.21 12.76 -8.09
N LEU A 295 3.40 12.17 -8.26
CA LEU A 295 3.81 11.02 -7.45
C LEU A 295 3.92 11.39 -5.96
N PRO A 296 3.55 10.46 -5.07
CA PRO A 296 3.64 10.69 -3.64
C PRO A 296 5.09 10.93 -3.18
N ILE A 297 5.26 11.75 -2.15
CA ILE A 297 6.61 12.04 -1.61
C ILE A 297 7.31 10.79 -1.08
N ILE A 298 6.51 9.85 -0.58
CA ILE A 298 6.91 8.52 -0.16
C ILE A 298 5.73 7.58 -0.45
N TRP A 299 6.02 6.45 -1.07
CA TRP A 299 5.09 5.34 -1.27
C TRP A 299 5.88 4.03 -1.22
N ASP A 300 5.22 2.88 -1.14
CA ASP A 300 5.90 1.59 -1.20
C ASP A 300 5.15 0.59 -2.08
N ALA A 301 5.92 -0.33 -2.67
CA ALA A 301 5.42 -1.46 -3.44
C ALA A 301 5.89 -2.76 -2.78
N ASP A 302 4.95 -3.61 -2.41
CA ASP A 302 5.20 -4.91 -1.79
C ASP A 302 5.29 -6.00 -2.87
N PHE A 303 6.41 -6.72 -2.90
CA PHE A 303 6.69 -7.79 -3.84
C PHE A 303 6.84 -9.13 -3.13
N LEU A 304 6.27 -10.16 -3.72
CA LEU A 304 6.64 -11.55 -3.45
C LEU A 304 7.62 -12.03 -4.50
N TYR A 305 8.40 -13.04 -4.15
CA TYR A 305 9.19 -13.75 -5.14
C TYR A 305 8.29 -14.58 -6.06
N GLY A 306 8.46 -14.39 -7.37
CA GLY A 306 7.87 -15.24 -8.39
C GLY A 306 8.77 -16.44 -8.72
N PRO A 307 8.33 -17.33 -9.64
CA PRO A 307 9.17 -18.39 -10.17
C PRO A 307 10.48 -17.83 -10.71
N ARG A 308 11.59 -18.52 -10.47
CA ARG A 308 12.87 -18.09 -11.04
C ARG A 308 12.82 -18.14 -12.56
N ASP A 309 13.51 -17.21 -13.19
CA ASP A 309 13.63 -17.21 -14.65
C ASP A 309 14.54 -18.34 -15.14
N ALA A 310 14.69 -18.46 -16.47
CA ALA A 310 15.52 -19.51 -17.08
C ALA A 310 17.01 -19.42 -16.68
N ALA A 311 17.49 -18.26 -16.22
CA ALA A 311 18.84 -18.06 -15.70
C ALA A 311 18.93 -18.26 -14.18
N GLY A 312 17.86 -18.74 -13.55
CA GLY A 312 17.77 -18.96 -12.11
C GLY A 312 17.70 -17.69 -11.27
N GLN A 313 17.43 -16.53 -11.88
CA GLN A 313 17.31 -15.26 -11.18
C GLN A 313 15.92 -15.08 -10.58
N ASP A 314 15.84 -14.31 -9.51
CA ASP A 314 14.57 -13.98 -8.89
C ASP A 314 13.71 -13.10 -9.80
N THR A 315 12.44 -13.46 -9.91
CA THR A 315 11.38 -12.59 -10.44
C THR A 315 10.55 -12.05 -9.28
N TYR A 316 9.81 -10.96 -9.53
CA TYR A 316 9.08 -10.25 -8.49
C TYR A 316 7.62 -10.08 -8.92
N VAL A 317 6.69 -10.41 -8.02
CA VAL A 317 5.25 -10.31 -8.26
C VAL A 317 4.67 -9.23 -7.36
N LEU A 318 4.09 -8.19 -7.96
CA LEU A 318 3.48 -7.09 -7.22
C LEU A 318 2.26 -7.58 -6.44
N CYS A 319 2.21 -7.25 -5.15
CA CYS A 319 1.14 -7.66 -4.25
C CYS A 319 0.29 -6.51 -3.73
N GLU A 320 0.89 -5.34 -3.57
CA GLU A 320 0.23 -4.12 -3.11
C GLU A 320 1.11 -2.90 -3.39
N ILE A 321 0.47 -1.74 -3.56
CA ILE A 321 1.11 -0.44 -3.50
C ILE A 321 0.46 0.33 -2.35
N ASN A 322 1.27 0.81 -1.41
CA ASN A 322 0.83 1.63 -0.27
C ASN A 322 1.24 3.08 -0.49
N VAL A 323 0.27 4.01 -0.35
CA VAL A 323 0.51 5.44 -0.61
C VAL A 323 0.29 6.33 0.60
N SER A 324 -0.76 6.09 1.39
CA SER A 324 -1.27 7.12 2.29
C SER A 324 -0.68 7.20 3.70
N SER A 325 -0.01 6.14 4.15
CA SER A 325 0.57 6.07 5.50
C SER A 325 1.77 5.12 5.52
N VAL A 326 2.72 5.34 4.61
CA VAL A 326 3.93 4.53 4.50
C VAL A 326 4.80 4.70 5.74
N PHE A 327 4.82 3.66 6.57
CA PHE A 327 5.62 3.53 7.77
C PHE A 327 5.62 2.05 8.25
N PRO A 328 6.68 1.55 8.90
CA PRO A 328 8.01 2.16 9.05
C PRO A 328 8.73 2.25 7.71
N PHE A 329 9.69 3.18 7.59
CA PHE A 329 10.54 3.33 6.40
C PHE A 329 12.02 3.18 6.78
N PRO A 330 12.93 2.99 5.80
CA PRO A 330 14.37 2.89 6.04
C PRO A 330 14.97 4.16 6.65
N GLU A 331 16.11 4.03 7.31
CA GLU A 331 16.80 5.12 8.02
C GLU A 331 17.07 6.34 7.13
N GLN A 332 17.32 6.13 5.83
CA GLN A 332 17.62 7.20 4.88
C GLN A 332 16.39 7.97 4.40
N ALA A 333 15.17 7.42 4.57
CA ALA A 333 13.95 7.98 4.00
C ALA A 333 13.59 9.38 4.54
N PRO A 334 13.73 9.73 5.84
CA PRO A 334 13.43 11.08 6.33
C PRO A 334 14.19 12.19 5.62
N LEU A 335 15.48 11.99 5.36
CA LEU A 335 16.31 12.98 4.65
C LEU A 335 15.86 13.14 3.20
N GLU A 336 15.52 12.04 2.54
CA GLU A 336 15.06 12.09 1.16
C GLU A 336 13.67 12.71 1.03
N ILE A 337 12.76 12.41 1.96
CA ILE A 337 11.45 13.09 2.06
C ILE A 337 11.64 14.61 2.18
N ALA A 338 12.55 15.06 3.05
CA ALA A 338 12.82 16.47 3.25
C ALA A 338 13.41 17.13 1.98
N ARG A 339 14.33 16.45 1.28
CA ARG A 339 14.91 16.96 0.01
C ARG A 339 13.85 17.08 -1.07
N LEU A 340 13.06 16.04 -1.29
CA LEU A 340 12.00 16.06 -2.29
C LEU A 340 10.97 17.14 -1.97
N ALA A 341 10.62 17.31 -0.68
CA ALA A 341 9.70 18.36 -0.25
C ALA A 341 10.26 19.76 -0.54
N MET A 342 11.56 19.99 -0.30
CA MET A 342 12.23 21.24 -0.68
C MET A 342 12.12 21.50 -2.18
N THR A 343 12.40 20.50 -3.02
CA THR A 343 12.29 20.61 -4.48
C THR A 343 10.88 20.99 -4.90
N ARG A 344 9.84 20.37 -4.32
CA ARG A 344 8.44 20.71 -4.64
C ARG A 344 8.08 22.15 -4.27
N LEU A 345 8.57 22.62 -3.14
CA LEU A 345 8.34 24.01 -2.69
C LEU A 345 9.00 25.02 -3.63
N GLN A 346 10.25 24.75 -4.04
CA GLN A 346 10.99 25.61 -4.96
C GLN A 346 10.35 25.68 -6.36
N SER A 347 9.90 24.54 -6.91
CA SER A 347 9.22 24.51 -8.22
C SER A 347 7.92 25.35 -8.22
N LYS A 348 7.15 25.31 -7.13
CA LYS A 348 5.93 26.13 -6.98
C LYS A 348 6.22 27.61 -6.86
N ASP A 349 7.24 27.99 -6.10
CA ASP A 349 7.63 29.40 -5.98
C ASP A 349 8.16 29.97 -7.30
N GLY A 350 8.82 29.14 -8.12
CA GLY A 350 9.20 29.49 -9.48
C GLY A 350 7.99 29.73 -10.38
N ALA A 351 7.01 28.81 -10.37
CA ALA A 351 5.78 28.95 -11.14
C ALA A 351 4.95 30.18 -10.75
N ARG A 352 4.83 30.48 -9.45
CA ARG A 352 4.11 31.66 -8.92
C ARG A 352 4.76 33.00 -9.27
N ARG A 353 6.07 33.03 -9.57
CA ARG A 353 6.77 34.27 -9.98
C ARG A 353 6.64 34.54 -11.48
N LEU A 354 6.28 33.53 -12.26
CA LEU A 354 6.14 33.61 -13.71
C LEU A 354 4.68 33.82 -14.16
N SER A 355 3.72 33.55 -13.27
CA SER A 355 2.29 33.92 -13.40
C SER A 355 2.02 35.30 -12.82
#